data_AF-A0A081GJK2-F1
#
_entry.id   AF-A0A081GJK2-F1
#
_cell.length_a   1.000
_cell.length_b   1.000
_cell.length_c   1.000
_cell.angle_alpha   90.00
_cell.angle_beta   90.00
_cell.angle_gamma   90.00
#
_symmetry.space_group_name_H-M   'P 1'
#
loop_
_entity.id
_entity.type
_entity.pdbx_description
1 polymer ?
#
loop_
_entity_poly.entity_id
_entity_poly.type
_entity_poly.pdbx_seq_one_letter_code
_entity_poly.pdbx_strand_id
1 'polypeptide(L)'
;MELMVVVVIIGILSGIVITASGNEWRRERVNTVALELAGWLEQVRGASLRATSATTSAGGCAITLSSLTSQPAGSTLASVSPTSCSPQSTFILSGVATSGDRYSTASTNGTSLIFTPRGSVITTNSANVDIKILLDGTSLLRCVRVVATLGSIRIGRNDAATGIADSCPDASFGGQF
;
A
#
# COMPACT_ATOMS: atom_id res chain seq x y z
N MET A 1 -35.35 42.24 -1.33
CA MET A 1 -33.94 41.98 -1.68
C MET A 1 -33.28 40.88 -0.82
N GLU A 2 -33.99 40.30 0.14
CA GLU A 2 -33.45 39.25 1.03
C GLU A 2 -33.33 37.88 0.35
N LEU A 3 -34.27 37.57 -0.57
CA LEU A 3 -34.36 36.27 -1.23
C LEU A 3 -33.21 36.01 -2.24
N MET A 4 -32.57 37.05 -2.76
CA MET A 4 -31.45 36.90 -3.69
C MET A 4 -30.13 36.58 -2.98
N VAL A 5 -29.97 37.04 -1.73
CA VAL A 5 -28.74 36.84 -0.94
C VAL A 5 -28.63 35.39 -0.44
N VAL A 6 -29.76 34.79 -0.06
CA VAL A 6 -29.80 33.39 0.42
C VAL A 6 -29.40 32.40 -0.67
N VAL A 7 -29.84 32.60 -1.91
CA VAL A 7 -29.53 31.69 -3.03
C VAL A 7 -28.04 31.74 -3.40
N VAL A 8 -27.42 32.92 -3.31
CA VAL A 8 -25.97 33.08 -3.57
C VAL A 8 -25.15 32.38 -2.48
N ILE A 9 -25.54 32.52 -1.21
CA ILE A 9 -24.83 31.86 -0.09
C ILE A 9 -24.95 30.32 -0.20
N ILE A 10 -26.15 29.80 -0.51
CA ILE A 10 -26.36 28.35 -0.68
C ILE A 10 -25.58 27.82 -1.90
N GLY A 11 -25.50 28.58 -3.00
CA GLY A 11 -24.72 28.20 -4.18
C GLY A 11 -23.22 28.08 -3.89
N ILE A 12 -22.66 29.03 -3.12
CA ILE A 12 -21.23 29.01 -2.74
C ILE A 12 -20.96 27.86 -1.75
N LEU A 13 -21.83 27.64 -0.77
CA LEU A 13 -21.68 26.54 0.20
C LEU A 13 -21.77 25.16 -0.48
N SER A 14 -22.60 25.01 -1.52
CA SER A 14 -22.74 23.75 -2.25
C SER A 14 -21.49 23.37 -3.05
N GLY A 15 -20.74 24.36 -3.58
CA GLY A 15 -19.49 24.11 -4.31
C GLY A 15 -18.35 23.60 -3.44
N ILE A 16 -18.31 23.99 -2.16
CA ILE A 16 -17.26 23.60 -1.20
C ILE A 16 -17.43 22.13 -0.77
N VAL A 17 -18.67 21.64 -0.66
CA VAL A 17 -18.94 20.26 -0.22
C VAL A 17 -18.52 19.21 -1.27
N ILE A 18 -18.68 19.52 -2.56
CA ILE A 18 -18.38 18.58 -3.66
C ILE A 18 -16.87 18.35 -3.81
N THR A 19 -16.06 19.39 -3.65
CA THR A 19 -14.60 19.29 -3.79
C THR A 19 -13.93 18.59 -2.61
N ALA A 20 -14.43 18.81 -1.38
CA ALA A 20 -13.95 18.09 -0.19
C ALA A 20 -14.22 16.58 -0.27
N SER A 21 -15.39 16.19 -0.77
CA SER A 21 -15.81 14.78 -0.86
C SER A 21 -14.91 13.95 -1.79
N GLY A 22 -14.39 14.54 -2.87
CA GLY A 22 -13.53 13.85 -3.83
C GLY A 22 -12.13 13.52 -3.29
N ASN A 23 -11.53 14.42 -2.51
CA ASN A 23 -10.20 14.20 -1.93
C ASN A 23 -10.22 13.16 -0.81
N GLU A 24 -11.25 13.18 0.05
CA GLU A 24 -11.42 12.15 1.08
C GLU A 24 -11.65 10.76 0.47
N TRP A 25 -12.42 10.68 -0.61
CA TRP A 25 -12.63 9.42 -1.30
C TRP A 25 -11.36 8.87 -1.96
N ARG A 26 -10.55 9.72 -2.58
CA ARG A 26 -9.24 9.35 -3.12
C ARG A 26 -8.27 8.88 -2.02
N ARG A 27 -8.31 9.53 -0.87
CA ARG A 27 -7.52 9.16 0.32
C ARG A 27 -7.93 7.78 0.84
N GLU A 28 -9.22 7.50 0.92
CA GLU A 28 -9.73 6.22 1.39
C GLU A 28 -9.35 5.07 0.45
N ARG A 29 -9.29 5.34 -0.85
CA ARG A 29 -8.87 4.34 -1.84
C ARG A 29 -7.43 3.90 -1.67
N VAL A 30 -6.49 4.84 -1.64
CA VAL A 30 -5.07 4.49 -1.46
C VAL A 30 -4.84 3.85 -0.08
N ASN A 31 -5.61 4.25 0.93
CA ASN A 31 -5.60 3.63 2.25
C ASN A 31 -6.10 2.18 2.22
N THR A 32 -7.19 1.92 1.51
CA THR A 32 -7.75 0.57 1.31
C THR A 32 -6.73 -0.35 0.65
N VAL A 33 -6.06 0.10 -0.41
CA VAL A 33 -5.02 -0.71 -1.08
C VAL A 33 -3.86 -1.03 -0.11
N ALA A 34 -3.45 -0.06 0.71
CA ALA A 34 -2.40 -0.29 1.70
C ALA A 34 -2.82 -1.27 2.81
N LEU A 35 -4.08 -1.18 3.27
CA LEU A 35 -4.67 -2.10 4.25
C LEU A 35 -4.77 -3.53 3.70
N GLU A 36 -5.26 -3.69 2.48
CA GLU A 36 -5.36 -5.00 1.83
C GLU A 36 -3.98 -5.62 1.58
N LEU A 37 -3.00 -4.81 1.15
CA LEU A 37 -1.62 -5.26 0.99
C LEU A 37 -1.05 -5.73 2.33
N ALA A 38 -1.25 -4.96 3.41
CA ALA A 38 -0.78 -5.34 4.74
C ALA A 38 -1.46 -6.64 5.22
N GLY A 39 -2.76 -6.79 4.99
CA GLY A 39 -3.50 -8.02 5.30
C GLY A 39 -2.99 -9.24 4.51
N TRP A 40 -2.72 -9.07 3.22
CA TRP A 40 -2.12 -10.11 2.39
C TRP A 40 -0.72 -10.49 2.87
N LEU A 41 0.11 -9.51 3.25
CA LEU A 41 1.44 -9.77 3.81
C LEU A 41 1.38 -10.52 5.16
N GLU A 42 0.45 -10.16 6.05
CA GLU A 42 0.26 -10.88 7.32
C GLU A 42 -0.22 -12.31 7.09
N GLN A 43 -1.08 -12.54 6.07
CA GLN A 43 -1.48 -13.89 5.67
C GLN A 43 -0.27 -14.71 5.19
N VAL A 44 0.57 -14.14 4.32
CA VAL A 44 1.79 -14.79 3.82
C VAL A 44 2.75 -15.10 4.97
N ARG A 45 2.94 -14.16 5.90
CA ARG A 45 3.75 -14.35 7.11
C ARG A 45 3.20 -15.48 7.99
N GLY A 46 1.88 -15.52 8.21
CA GLY A 46 1.24 -16.59 8.99
C GLY A 46 1.38 -17.96 8.33
N ALA A 47 1.39 -18.02 7.00
CA ALA A 47 1.66 -19.25 6.25
C ALA A 47 3.14 -19.65 6.33
N SER A 48 4.08 -18.70 6.31
CA SER A 48 5.52 -18.96 6.36
C SER A 48 5.96 -19.67 7.63
N LEU A 49 5.28 -19.42 8.76
CA LEU A 49 5.50 -20.11 10.04
C LEU A 49 5.32 -21.63 9.92
N ARG A 50 4.48 -22.08 8.99
CA ARG A 50 4.19 -23.50 8.75
C ARG A 50 4.84 -24.05 7.49
N ALA A 51 5.28 -23.17 6.58
CA ALA A 51 5.84 -23.55 5.30
C ALA A 51 7.37 -23.71 5.38
N THR A 52 7.85 -24.95 5.31
CA THR A 52 9.25 -25.25 5.02
C THR A 52 9.42 -25.39 3.51
N SER A 53 9.73 -24.29 2.82
CA SER A 53 10.09 -24.37 1.41
C SER A 53 11.51 -24.88 1.24
N ALA A 54 11.70 -25.95 0.47
CA ALA A 54 13.02 -26.46 0.11
C ALA A 54 13.74 -25.58 -0.95
N THR A 55 13.02 -24.65 -1.59
CA THR A 55 13.57 -23.77 -2.65
C THR A 55 14.20 -22.50 -2.11
N THR A 56 13.90 -22.11 -0.88
CA THR A 56 14.60 -21.04 -0.18
C THR A 56 15.55 -21.67 0.83
N SER A 57 16.85 -21.38 0.77
CA SER A 57 17.86 -21.94 1.69
C SER A 57 17.57 -21.65 3.18
N ALA A 58 16.63 -20.72 3.45
CA ALA A 58 16.17 -20.35 4.79
C ALA A 58 14.82 -20.99 5.21
N GLY A 59 14.13 -21.70 4.30
CA GLY A 59 12.72 -22.04 4.48
C GLY A 59 11.80 -20.81 4.43
N GLY A 60 10.49 -21.01 4.24
CA GLY A 60 9.49 -19.95 4.28
C GLY A 60 8.95 -19.48 2.93
N CYS A 61 8.40 -18.26 2.93
CA CYS A 61 7.62 -17.68 1.82
C CYS A 61 8.35 -16.49 1.22
N ALA A 62 8.79 -16.62 -0.03
CA ALA A 62 9.44 -15.58 -0.79
C ALA A 62 8.41 -14.71 -1.49
N ILE A 63 8.52 -13.40 -1.32
CA ILE A 63 7.70 -12.39 -1.99
C ILE A 63 8.57 -11.67 -3.00
N THR A 64 8.00 -11.44 -4.18
CA THR A 64 8.57 -10.61 -5.24
C THR A 64 7.63 -9.43 -5.47
N LEU A 65 8.20 -8.22 -5.44
CA LEU A 65 7.50 -6.95 -5.59
C LEU A 65 7.74 -6.39 -6.99
N SER A 66 6.67 -5.94 -7.62
CA SER A 66 6.71 -5.20 -8.89
C SER A 66 6.77 -3.70 -8.60
N SER A 67 7.63 -2.99 -9.33
CA SER A 67 7.56 -1.53 -9.39
C SER A 67 6.67 -1.14 -10.57
N LEU A 68 5.56 -0.49 -10.29
CA LEU A 68 4.57 -0.10 -11.28
C LEU A 68 4.63 1.40 -11.49
N THR A 69 4.62 1.85 -12.74
CA THR A 69 4.45 3.27 -13.05
C THR A 69 3.09 3.46 -13.68
N SER A 70 2.24 4.19 -12.97
CA SER A 70 1.00 4.72 -13.49
C SER A 70 0.08 3.69 -14.13
N GLN A 71 -0.22 2.67 -13.34
CA GLN A 71 -1.03 1.51 -13.73
C GLN A 71 -2.47 1.62 -13.18
N PRO A 72 -3.46 1.10 -13.91
CA PRO A 72 -4.82 1.02 -13.39
C PRO A 72 -4.95 -0.02 -12.26
N ALA A 73 -6.10 -0.03 -11.60
CA ALA A 73 -6.50 -1.16 -10.76
C ALA A 73 -6.53 -2.48 -11.56
N GLY A 74 -6.24 -3.60 -10.89
CA GLY A 74 -6.11 -4.93 -11.49
C GLY A 74 -4.66 -5.33 -11.84
N SER A 75 -3.72 -4.37 -11.85
CA SER A 75 -2.30 -4.67 -12.05
C SER A 75 -1.70 -5.42 -10.87
N THR A 76 -0.82 -6.39 -11.15
CA THR A 76 -0.18 -7.22 -10.11
C THR A 76 0.99 -6.46 -9.47
N LEU A 77 0.88 -6.19 -8.18
CA LEU A 77 1.91 -5.50 -7.39
C LEU A 77 2.89 -6.48 -6.74
N ALA A 78 2.44 -7.64 -6.28
CA ALA A 78 3.31 -8.59 -5.62
C ALA A 78 2.93 -10.03 -5.96
N SER A 79 3.89 -10.94 -5.85
CA SER A 79 3.67 -12.38 -5.94
C SER A 79 4.40 -13.11 -4.82
N VAL A 80 3.90 -14.29 -4.45
CA VAL A 80 4.50 -15.14 -3.42
C VAL A 80 4.81 -16.53 -3.97
N SER A 81 5.92 -17.09 -3.52
CA SER A 81 6.37 -18.45 -3.79
C SER A 81 6.86 -19.13 -2.50
N PRO A 82 6.50 -20.40 -2.25
CA PRO A 82 5.59 -21.25 -3.05
C PRO A 82 4.12 -20.78 -2.96
N THR A 83 3.28 -21.22 -3.89
CA THR A 83 1.84 -20.86 -3.92
C THR A 83 1.06 -21.34 -2.69
N SER A 84 1.61 -22.27 -1.90
CA SER A 84 1.04 -22.68 -0.61
C SER A 84 1.12 -21.60 0.47
N CYS A 85 1.88 -20.53 0.25
CA CYS A 85 2.03 -19.42 1.18
C CYS A 85 0.85 -18.43 1.19
N SER A 86 -0.02 -18.48 0.19
CA SER A 86 -1.26 -17.71 0.19
C SER A 86 -2.27 -18.35 -0.76
N PRO A 87 -3.57 -18.39 -0.43
CA PRO A 87 -4.61 -18.78 -1.38
C PRO A 87 -4.60 -17.89 -2.63
N GLN A 88 -4.17 -16.63 -2.49
CA GLN A 88 -3.91 -15.72 -3.62
C GLN A 88 -2.40 -15.55 -3.78
N SER A 89 -1.82 -16.29 -4.72
CA SER A 89 -0.37 -16.25 -4.98
C SER A 89 0.13 -14.92 -5.53
N THR A 90 -0.79 -14.02 -5.93
CA THR A 90 -0.50 -12.66 -6.35
C THR A 90 -1.39 -11.67 -5.61
N PHE A 91 -0.83 -10.52 -5.28
CA PHE A 91 -1.57 -9.34 -4.83
C PHE A 91 -1.76 -8.40 -6.01
N ILE A 92 -3.03 -8.09 -6.29
CA ILE A 92 -3.45 -7.15 -7.33
C ILE A 92 -3.86 -5.84 -6.69
N LEU A 93 -3.60 -4.73 -7.37
CA LEU A 93 -4.06 -3.42 -6.95
C LEU A 93 -5.59 -3.38 -7.01
N SER A 94 -6.24 -3.41 -5.86
CA SER A 94 -7.68 -3.27 -5.76
C SER A 94 -8.10 -1.83 -6.06
N GLY A 95 -9.23 -1.69 -6.74
CA GLY A 95 -9.82 -0.39 -7.05
C GLY A 95 -11.06 -0.55 -7.91
N VAL A 96 -11.91 0.47 -7.91
CA VAL A 96 -13.06 0.47 -8.80
C VAL A 96 -12.56 0.77 -10.21
N ALA A 97 -12.63 -0.22 -11.11
CA ALA A 97 -12.15 -0.15 -12.49
C ALA A 97 -12.80 0.95 -13.36
N THR A 98 -13.77 1.70 -12.84
CA THR A 98 -14.51 2.75 -13.54
C THR A 98 -13.91 4.15 -13.38
N SER A 99 -12.98 4.35 -12.44
CA SER A 99 -12.28 5.63 -12.28
C SER A 99 -10.94 5.59 -12.99
N GLY A 100 -10.61 6.60 -13.78
CA GLY A 100 -9.29 6.78 -14.42
C GLY A 100 -8.12 7.01 -13.45
N ASP A 101 -8.26 6.57 -12.20
CA ASP A 101 -7.23 6.61 -11.17
C ASP A 101 -6.11 5.63 -11.54
N ARG A 102 -4.87 6.12 -11.43
CA ARG A 102 -3.67 5.34 -11.71
C ARG A 102 -2.77 5.34 -10.50
N TYR A 103 -2.15 4.19 -10.26
CA TYR A 103 -1.28 3.97 -9.12
C TYR A 103 0.15 3.79 -9.60
N SER A 104 1.08 4.40 -8.87
CA SER A 104 2.50 4.11 -8.97
C SER A 104 2.96 3.41 -7.71
N THR A 105 3.80 2.39 -7.85
CA THR A 105 4.33 1.61 -6.73
C THR A 105 5.82 1.45 -6.84
N ALA A 106 6.48 1.46 -5.69
CA ALA A 106 7.91 1.23 -5.58
C ALA A 106 8.22 0.50 -4.27
N SER A 107 9.44 0.00 -4.13
CA SER A 107 9.92 -0.61 -2.91
C SER A 107 11.28 -0.05 -2.54
N THR A 108 11.50 0.20 -1.25
CA THR A 108 12.85 0.52 -0.75
C THR A 108 13.63 -0.76 -0.44
N ASN A 109 14.95 -0.70 -0.55
CA ASN A 109 15.85 -1.78 -0.13
C ASN A 109 15.62 -3.12 -0.85
N GLY A 110 15.14 -3.08 -2.08
CA GLY A 110 15.00 -4.22 -2.98
C GLY A 110 13.55 -4.56 -3.32
N THR A 111 13.38 -5.54 -4.21
CA THR A 111 12.07 -6.04 -4.67
C THR A 111 11.78 -7.45 -4.17
N SER A 112 12.62 -8.00 -3.30
CA SER A 112 12.41 -9.34 -2.76
C SER A 112 12.58 -9.35 -1.25
N LEU A 113 11.67 -10.07 -0.59
CA LEU A 113 11.72 -10.32 0.84
C LEU A 113 11.23 -11.74 1.11
N ILE A 114 11.78 -12.39 2.12
CA ILE A 114 11.43 -13.77 2.48
C ILE A 114 10.98 -13.78 3.94
N PHE A 115 9.71 -14.10 4.18
CA PHE A 115 9.26 -14.43 5.53
C PHE A 115 9.75 -15.83 5.89
N THR A 116 10.49 -15.93 6.98
CA THR A 116 11.05 -17.21 7.45
C THR A 116 10.06 -17.94 8.38
N PRO A 117 10.24 -19.25 8.62
CA PRO A 117 9.46 -19.98 9.61
C PRO A 117 9.65 -19.48 11.05
N ARG A 118 10.72 -18.71 11.31
CA ARG A 118 11.01 -18.12 12.63
C ARG A 118 10.33 -16.76 12.85
N GLY A 119 9.52 -16.30 11.90
CA GLY A 119 8.79 -15.03 12.00
C GLY A 119 9.62 -13.79 11.67
N SER A 120 10.90 -13.93 11.35
CA SER A 120 11.77 -12.86 10.84
C SER A 120 11.70 -12.75 9.32
N VAL A 121 12.24 -11.66 8.77
CA VAL A 121 12.29 -11.41 7.32
C VAL A 121 13.73 -11.30 6.85
N ILE A 122 14.02 -11.97 5.74
CA ILE A 122 15.28 -11.81 5.01
C ILE A 122 15.04 -10.79 3.89
N THR A 123 15.82 -9.72 3.88
CA THR A 123 15.80 -8.67 2.85
C THR A 123 17.21 -8.49 2.28
N THR A 124 17.32 -7.93 1.07
CA THR A 124 18.61 -7.80 0.36
C THR A 124 19.69 -7.05 1.15
N ASN A 125 19.31 -6.11 2.02
CA ASN A 125 20.24 -5.28 2.79
C ASN A 125 20.05 -5.38 4.31
N SER A 126 19.31 -6.39 4.80
CA SER A 126 18.90 -6.50 6.22
C SER A 126 18.21 -5.24 6.79
N ALA A 127 17.68 -4.40 5.90
CA ALA A 127 16.99 -3.17 6.22
C ALA A 127 15.47 -3.35 6.06
N ASN A 128 14.70 -2.47 6.69
CA ASN A 128 13.25 -2.40 6.50
C ASN A 128 12.92 -2.20 5.02
N VAL A 129 11.85 -2.85 4.56
CA VAL A 129 11.34 -2.71 3.19
C VAL A 129 10.05 -1.90 3.25
N ASP A 130 10.04 -0.74 2.60
CA ASP A 130 8.86 0.11 2.49
C ASP A 130 8.27 -0.06 1.10
N ILE A 131 7.11 -0.69 1.03
CA ILE A 131 6.31 -0.82 -0.19
C ILE A 131 5.46 0.43 -0.30
N LYS A 132 5.75 1.24 -1.31
CA LYS A 132 5.15 2.55 -1.54
C LYS A 132 4.01 2.44 -2.54
N ILE A 133 2.91 3.11 -2.26
CA ILE A 133 1.72 3.19 -3.12
C ILE A 133 1.31 4.65 -3.22
N LEU A 134 1.45 5.23 -4.41
CA LEU A 134 1.04 6.59 -4.72
C LEU A 134 -0.18 6.55 -5.63
N LEU A 135 -1.18 7.39 -5.34
CA LEU A 135 -2.23 7.72 -6.29
C LEU A 135 -1.76 8.86 -7.19
N ASP A 136 -1.61 8.60 -8.49
CA ASP A 136 -1.01 9.56 -9.43
C ASP A 136 -1.84 10.83 -9.59
N GLY A 137 -1.13 11.95 -9.80
CA GLY A 137 -1.76 13.27 -9.85
C GLY A 137 -2.22 13.78 -8.47
N THR A 138 -1.80 13.13 -7.39
CA THR A 138 -2.05 13.55 -6.01
C THR A 138 -0.78 13.48 -5.16
N SER A 139 -0.82 14.04 -3.96
CA SER A 139 0.23 13.89 -2.93
C SER A 139 -0.03 12.73 -1.96
N LEU A 140 -1.00 11.86 -2.26
CA LEU A 140 -1.46 10.80 -1.37
C LEU A 140 -0.56 9.57 -1.51
N LEU A 141 0.52 9.55 -0.72
CA LEU A 141 1.42 8.40 -0.60
C LEU A 141 1.07 7.57 0.65
N ARG A 142 0.99 6.25 0.47
CA ARG A 142 0.95 5.26 1.55
C ARG A 142 2.16 4.35 1.47
N CYS A 143 2.64 3.93 2.62
CA CYS A 143 3.74 2.98 2.70
C CYS A 143 3.36 1.81 3.60
N VAL A 144 3.65 0.59 3.16
CA VAL A 144 3.57 -0.62 3.97
C VAL A 144 5.00 -1.06 4.27
N ARG A 145 5.40 -0.91 5.52
CA ARG A 145 6.75 -1.23 6.01
C ARG A 145 6.79 -2.64 6.57
N VAL A 146 7.72 -3.44 6.08
CA VAL A 146 8.11 -4.73 6.65
C VAL A 146 9.41 -4.56 7.40
N VAL A 147 9.39 -4.80 8.72
CA VAL A 147 10.58 -4.67 9.57
C VAL A 147 11.41 -5.94 9.48
N ALA A 148 12.68 -5.82 9.06
CA ALA A 148 13.52 -6.99 8.72
C ALA A 148 13.70 -7.97 9.90
N THR A 149 13.96 -7.47 11.11
CA THR A 149 14.28 -8.31 12.27
C THR A 149 13.07 -9.00 12.89
N LEU A 150 11.94 -8.32 12.94
CA LEU A 150 10.73 -8.79 13.63
C LEU A 150 9.66 -9.33 12.67
N GLY A 151 9.80 -9.07 11.37
CA GLY A 151 8.77 -9.35 10.37
C GLY A 151 7.46 -8.61 10.59
N SER A 152 7.43 -7.59 11.46
CA SER A 152 6.22 -6.82 11.73
C SER A 152 5.87 -5.96 10.53
N ILE A 153 4.60 -5.93 10.16
CA ILE A 153 4.07 -5.09 9.10
C ILE A 153 3.43 -3.85 9.71
N ARG A 154 3.73 -2.68 9.15
CA ARG A 154 3.21 -1.38 9.61
C ARG A 154 2.76 -0.55 8.42
N ILE A 155 1.75 0.28 8.62
CA ILE A 155 1.25 1.19 7.59
C ILE A 155 1.63 2.61 7.99
N GLY A 156 2.16 3.36 7.03
CA GLY A 156 2.53 4.76 7.14
C GLY A 156 1.95 5.58 6.00
N ARG A 157 2.06 6.91 6.14
CA ARG A 157 1.54 7.86 5.16
C ARG A 157 2.47 9.04 4.96
N ASN A 158 2.42 9.62 3.77
CA ASN A 158 2.99 10.93 3.49
C ASN A 158 2.01 11.68 2.58
N ASP A 159 1.19 12.56 3.18
CA ASP A 159 0.20 13.36 2.44
C ASP A 159 0.85 14.63 1.81
N ALA A 160 2.16 14.83 2.00
CA ALA A 160 2.97 15.90 1.42
C ALA A 160 3.93 15.41 0.34
N ALA A 161 3.77 14.16 -0.12
CA ALA A 161 4.58 13.60 -1.18
C ALA A 161 4.37 14.36 -2.50
N THR A 162 5.44 14.57 -3.24
CA THR A 162 5.47 15.10 -4.61
C THR A 162 5.57 13.98 -5.66
N GLY A 163 5.95 12.76 -5.24
CA GLY A 163 5.97 11.58 -6.10
C GLY A 163 6.33 10.28 -5.39
N ILE A 164 6.44 9.19 -6.16
CA ILE A 164 6.67 7.83 -5.63
C ILE A 164 8.09 7.64 -5.07
N ALA A 165 9.01 8.53 -5.43
CA ALA A 165 10.37 8.55 -4.90
C ALA A 165 10.41 8.97 -3.43
N ASP A 166 9.44 9.76 -2.97
CA ASP A 166 9.38 10.24 -1.59
C ASP A 166 9.19 9.09 -0.60
N SER A 167 9.61 9.29 0.65
CA SER A 167 9.49 8.31 1.72
C SER A 167 8.35 8.66 2.68
N CYS A 168 7.78 7.64 3.32
CA CYS A 168 6.99 7.88 4.53
C CYS A 168 7.96 8.06 5.71
N PRO A 169 7.86 9.16 6.48
CA PRO A 169 8.75 9.39 7.63
C PRO A 169 8.46 8.38 8.74
N ASP A 170 9.44 8.06 9.59
CA ASP A 170 9.29 7.05 10.65
C ASP A 170 8.13 7.33 11.60
N ALA A 171 7.90 8.61 11.91
CA ALA A 171 6.77 9.06 12.73
C ALA A 171 5.40 8.72 12.13
N SER A 172 5.32 8.46 10.82
CA SER A 172 4.06 8.12 10.16
C SER A 172 3.58 6.69 10.42
N PHE A 173 4.45 5.79 10.89
CA PHE A 173 4.16 4.36 11.09
C PHE A 173 3.57 4.03 12.48
N GLY A 174 2.92 4.99 13.13
CA GLY A 174 2.39 4.87 14.50
C GLY A 174 0.99 5.47 14.73
N GLY A 175 0.28 5.90 13.68
CA GLY A 175 -1.03 6.54 13.80
C GLY A 175 -2.20 5.55 13.68
N GLN A 176 -3.16 5.63 14.60
CA GLN A 176 -4.46 4.96 14.50
C GLN A 176 -5.27 5.55 13.32
N PHE A 177 -6.07 4.69 12.71
CA PHE A 177 -6.96 4.94 11.58
C PHE A 177 -7.91 6.11 11.84
#